data_AF-E5RJE6-F1
#
_entry.id   AF-E5RJE6-F1
#
_cell.length_a   1.000
_cell.length_b   1.000
_cell.length_c   1.000
_cell.angle_alpha   90.00
_cell.angle_beta   90.00
_cell.angle_gamma   90.00
#
_symmetry.space_group_name_H-M   'P 1'
#
loop_
_entity.id
_entity.type
_entity.pdbx_description
1 polymer ?
#
loop_
_entity_poly.entity_id
_entity_poly.type
_entity_poly.pdbx_seq_one_letter_code
_entity_poly.pdbx_strand_id
1 'polypeptide(L)'
;MFRLWLLLAGLCGLLASRPGFQNSLLQIVIPEKIQTNTNDSSEIEYEQISYIIPIDEKLYTVHLKQRYFLADNFMIYLYNQGSMNTYSSDIQTQCYYQGNIEGYPDSMVTLSTCSGLRGILQFENVSYGIEPLESAVEFQHVLYKLKNEDNDIAIFIDRSLKEQPMDDNIFISEKYDYWGSDSM
;
A
#
# COMPACT_ATOMS: atom_id res chain seq x y z
N MET A 1 43.15 -38.65 -23.52
CA MET A 1 41.75 -38.18 -23.60
C MET A 1 41.08 -37.91 -22.24
N PHE A 2 41.70 -38.20 -21.09
CA PHE A 2 41.12 -37.88 -19.75
C PHE A 2 41.38 -36.44 -19.25
N ARG A 3 42.35 -35.71 -19.83
CA ARG A 3 42.69 -34.34 -19.38
C ARG A 3 41.70 -33.26 -19.84
N LEU A 4 40.94 -33.51 -20.91
CA LEU A 4 39.96 -32.55 -21.43
C LEU A 4 38.69 -32.49 -20.56
N TRP A 5 38.34 -33.60 -19.92
CA TRP A 5 37.15 -33.70 -19.06
C TRP A 5 37.32 -32.96 -17.73
N LEU A 6 38.54 -32.94 -17.17
CA LEU A 6 38.85 -32.18 -15.95
C LEU A 6 38.79 -30.65 -16.16
N LEU A 7 39.11 -30.17 -17.38
CA LEU A 7 39.02 -28.75 -17.71
C LEU A 7 37.56 -28.27 -17.85
N LEU A 8 36.66 -29.13 -18.35
CA LEU A 8 35.22 -28.84 -18.45
C LEU A 8 34.53 -28.83 -17.07
N ALA A 9 34.96 -29.67 -16.14
CA ALA A 9 34.45 -29.66 -14.76
C ALA A 9 34.88 -28.40 -13.99
N GLY A 10 36.09 -27.89 -14.26
CA GLY A 10 36.61 -26.65 -13.65
C GLY A 10 35.91 -25.39 -14.14
N LEU A 11 35.49 -25.34 -15.41
CA LEU A 11 34.78 -24.19 -15.97
C LEU A 11 33.32 -24.08 -15.49
N CYS A 12 32.69 -25.22 -15.17
CA CYS A 12 31.32 -25.25 -14.65
C CYS A 12 31.23 -24.71 -13.21
N GLY A 13 32.29 -24.90 -12.39
CA GLY A 13 32.37 -24.37 -11.02
C GLY A 13 32.46 -22.85 -10.94
N LEU A 14 32.95 -22.17 -11.99
CA LEU A 14 33.05 -20.70 -12.04
C LEU A 14 31.76 -20.00 -12.47
N LEU A 15 30.78 -20.73 -13.00
CA LEU A 15 29.45 -20.18 -13.33
C LEU A 15 28.44 -20.32 -12.18
N ALA A 16 28.79 -21.03 -11.11
CA ALA A 16 27.86 -21.36 -10.02
C ALA A 16 27.92 -20.40 -8.81
N SER A 17 28.60 -19.26 -8.89
CA SER A 17 28.58 -18.26 -7.82
C SER A 17 28.42 -16.84 -8.36
N ARG A 18 27.20 -16.50 -8.77
CA ARG A 18 26.75 -15.11 -8.75
C ARG A 18 25.93 -14.88 -7.48
N PRO A 19 26.52 -14.35 -6.40
CA PRO A 19 25.73 -13.82 -5.29
C PRO A 19 25.13 -12.49 -5.74
N GLY A 20 23.82 -12.33 -5.59
CA GLY A 20 23.13 -11.06 -5.83
C GLY A 20 22.24 -11.03 -7.07
N PHE A 21 21.24 -11.91 -7.10
CA PHE A 21 19.92 -11.50 -7.57
C PHE A 21 18.97 -11.91 -6.45
N GLN A 22 18.72 -11.00 -5.49
CA GLN A 22 17.63 -11.23 -4.56
C GLN A 22 16.36 -11.16 -5.39
N ASN A 23 15.74 -12.33 -5.61
CA ASN A 23 14.55 -12.48 -6.43
C ASN A 23 13.49 -11.48 -5.97
N SER A 24 13.28 -10.42 -6.76
CA SER A 24 12.06 -9.64 -6.71
C SER A 24 10.94 -10.58 -7.12
N LEU A 25 10.29 -11.22 -6.15
CA LEU A 25 9.17 -12.13 -6.34
C LEU A 25 7.93 -11.33 -6.79
N LEU A 26 7.98 -10.86 -8.04
CA LEU A 26 6.87 -10.27 -8.77
C LEU A 26 5.95 -11.39 -9.23
N GLN A 27 4.65 -11.29 -8.97
CA GLN A 27 3.63 -12.26 -9.36
C GLN A 27 2.50 -11.55 -10.08
N ILE A 28 1.98 -12.14 -11.16
CA ILE A 28 0.74 -11.66 -11.78
C ILE A 28 -0.41 -12.44 -11.15
N VAL A 29 -1.35 -11.72 -10.55
CA VAL A 29 -2.48 -12.29 -9.80
C VAL A 29 -3.80 -11.74 -10.33
N ILE A 30 -4.87 -12.51 -10.17
CA ILE A 30 -6.24 -12.09 -10.48
C ILE A 30 -7.05 -12.20 -9.19
N PRO A 31 -7.23 -11.10 -8.44
CA PRO A 31 -8.08 -11.08 -7.25
C PRO A 31 -9.55 -11.30 -7.60
N GLU A 32 -10.26 -12.07 -6.79
CA GLU A 32 -11.69 -12.35 -6.97
C GLU A 32 -12.51 -11.68 -5.86
N LYS A 33 -13.44 -10.78 -6.21
CA LYS A 33 -14.36 -10.15 -5.25
C LYS A 33 -15.43 -11.17 -4.82
N ILE A 34 -15.55 -11.41 -3.52
CA ILE A 34 -16.66 -12.17 -2.94
C ILE A 34 -17.67 -11.18 -2.36
N GLN A 35 -18.93 -11.26 -2.81
CA GLN A 35 -20.02 -10.48 -2.21
C GLN A 35 -20.57 -11.23 -0.99
N THR A 36 -20.59 -10.57 0.16
CA THR A 36 -21.35 -11.02 1.32
C THR A 36 -22.76 -10.45 1.20
N ASN A 37 -23.75 -11.29 0.92
CA ASN A 37 -25.15 -10.87 0.89
C ASN A 37 -25.62 -10.52 2.31
N THR A 38 -25.52 -9.27 2.73
CA THR A 38 -26.20 -8.81 3.95
C THR A 38 -27.61 -8.41 3.57
N ASN A 39 -28.54 -9.36 3.69
CA ASN A 39 -29.97 -9.06 3.70
C ASN A 39 -30.33 -8.39 5.04
N ASP A 40 -31.09 -7.30 4.97
CA ASP A 40 -31.88 -6.68 6.04
C ASP A 40 -31.18 -6.43 7.38
N SER A 41 -30.58 -5.25 7.53
CA SER A 41 -30.75 -4.49 8.78
C SER A 41 -30.50 -3.00 8.54
N SER A 42 -31.49 -2.20 8.95
CA SER A 42 -31.45 -0.75 8.95
C SER A 42 -30.48 -0.24 10.03
N GLU A 43 -29.21 -0.10 9.68
CA GLU A 43 -28.24 0.78 10.36
C GLU A 43 -27.13 1.05 9.34
N ILE A 44 -26.43 2.18 9.44
CA ILE A 44 -25.42 2.63 8.47
C ILE A 44 -24.23 1.65 8.51
N GLU A 45 -24.35 0.50 7.86
CA GLU A 45 -23.29 -0.48 7.72
C GLU A 45 -22.39 -0.05 6.55
N TYR A 46 -21.17 0.35 6.88
CA TYR A 46 -20.08 0.56 5.93
C TYR A 46 -19.98 -0.62 4.97
N GLU A 47 -19.75 -0.37 3.68
CA GLU A 47 -19.65 -1.46 2.70
C GLU A 47 -18.53 -2.43 3.14
N GLN A 48 -18.94 -3.66 3.47
CA GLN A 48 -18.02 -4.74 3.78
C GLN A 48 -17.85 -5.58 2.51
N ILE A 49 -16.61 -5.69 2.05
CA ILE A 49 -16.28 -6.48 0.86
C ILE A 49 -15.18 -7.47 1.21
N SER A 50 -15.09 -8.56 0.45
CA SER A 50 -13.99 -9.51 0.60
C SER A 50 -13.38 -9.83 -0.76
N TYR A 51 -12.08 -10.16 -0.75
CA TYR A 51 -11.38 -10.64 -1.93
C TYR A 51 -10.63 -11.94 -1.63
N ILE A 52 -10.57 -12.83 -2.62
CA ILE A 52 -9.57 -13.90 -2.64
C ILE A 52 -8.37 -13.38 -3.42
N ILE A 53 -7.20 -13.39 -2.80
CA ILE A 53 -5.93 -13.00 -3.44
C ILE A 53 -4.99 -14.21 -3.43
N PRO A 54 -4.59 -14.74 -4.59
CA PRO A 54 -3.61 -15.81 -4.66
C PRO A 54 -2.20 -15.23 -4.43
N ILE A 55 -1.45 -15.82 -3.51
CA ILE A 55 -0.05 -15.46 -3.21
C ILE A 55 0.75 -16.75 -3.11
N ASP A 56 1.80 -16.91 -3.92
CA ASP A 56 2.64 -18.11 -3.92
C ASP A 56 1.78 -19.41 -4.01
N GLU A 57 0.80 -19.44 -4.93
CA GLU A 57 -0.16 -20.54 -5.17
C GLU A 57 -1.17 -20.81 -4.02
N LYS A 58 -1.10 -20.08 -2.91
CA LYS A 58 -2.06 -20.19 -1.81
C LYS A 58 -3.11 -19.09 -1.88
N LEU A 59 -4.37 -19.45 -1.61
CA LEU A 59 -5.50 -18.52 -1.59
C LEU A 59 -5.63 -17.87 -0.22
N TYR A 60 -5.76 -16.54 -0.19
CA TYR A 60 -5.97 -15.77 1.02
C TYR A 60 -7.26 -14.96 0.91
N THR A 61 -8.19 -15.17 1.85
CA THR A 61 -9.39 -14.34 1.99
C THR A 61 -9.02 -13.06 2.73
N VAL A 62 -9.29 -11.92 2.10
CA VAL A 62 -9.06 -10.58 2.63
C VAL A 62 -10.41 -9.95 2.93
N HIS A 63 -10.68 -9.65 4.20
CA HIS A 63 -11.90 -8.95 4.62
C HIS A 63 -11.62 -7.46 4.74
N LEU A 64 -12.48 -6.64 4.14
CA LEU A 64 -12.28 -5.20 4.02
C LEU A 64 -13.52 -4.46 4.52
N LYS A 65 -13.29 -3.41 5.30
CA LYS A 65 -14.31 -2.45 5.72
C LYS A 65 -13.94 -1.09 5.17
N GLN A 66 -14.93 -0.42 4.59
CA GLN A 66 -14.75 0.90 4.02
C GLN A 66 -14.29 1.89 5.11
N ARG A 67 -13.35 2.78 4.76
CA ARG A 67 -12.83 3.83 5.63
C ARG A 67 -12.81 5.17 4.91
N TYR A 68 -13.03 6.23 5.68
CA TYR A 68 -12.88 7.61 5.24
C TYR A 68 -11.55 8.14 5.76
N PHE A 69 -10.69 8.61 4.87
CA PHE A 69 -9.38 9.17 5.23
C PHE A 69 -9.41 10.69 5.43
N LEU A 70 -10.51 11.33 5.07
CA LEU A 70 -10.73 12.76 5.28
C LEU A 70 -12.02 12.95 6.07
N ALA A 71 -12.03 13.96 6.94
CA ALA A 71 -13.26 14.39 7.59
C ALA A 71 -14.28 14.83 6.54
N ASP A 72 -15.57 14.63 6.85
CA ASP A 72 -16.65 15.15 6.01
C ASP A 72 -16.45 16.66 5.81
N ASN A 73 -16.60 17.12 4.55
CA ASN A 73 -16.39 18.51 4.15
C ASN A 73 -14.97 19.05 4.41
N PHE A 74 -13.93 18.20 4.30
CA PHE A 74 -12.54 18.66 4.36
C PHE A 74 -12.29 19.84 3.40
N MET A 75 -11.64 20.90 3.89
CA MET A 75 -11.44 22.14 3.13
C MET A 75 -10.01 22.23 2.61
N ILE A 76 -9.86 22.42 1.30
CA ILE A 76 -8.57 22.58 0.64
C ILE A 76 -8.37 24.06 0.32
N TYR A 77 -7.26 24.63 0.81
CA TYR A 77 -6.86 26.01 0.54
C TYR A 77 -5.67 26.02 -0.44
N LEU A 78 -5.88 26.60 -1.62
CA LEU A 78 -4.85 26.76 -2.65
C LEU A 78 -4.47 28.23 -2.77
N TYR A 79 -3.20 28.53 -2.51
CA TYR A 79 -2.62 29.86 -2.67
C TYR A 79 -1.90 29.96 -4.02
N ASN A 80 -2.35 30.88 -4.87
CA ASN A 80 -1.70 31.18 -6.15
C ASN A 80 -1.59 32.68 -6.36
N GLN A 81 -0.35 33.19 -6.49
CA GLN A 81 -0.03 34.58 -6.84
C GLN A 81 -0.84 35.64 -6.05
N GLY A 82 -0.98 35.44 -4.74
CA GLY A 82 -1.70 36.37 -3.85
C GLY A 82 -3.23 36.20 -3.82
N SER A 83 -3.78 35.23 -4.56
CA SER A 83 -5.18 34.81 -4.45
C SER A 83 -5.29 33.49 -3.67
N MET A 84 -6.29 33.40 -2.79
CA MET A 84 -6.63 32.18 -2.05
C MET A 84 -7.94 31.63 -2.61
N ASN A 85 -7.90 30.41 -3.13
CA ASN A 85 -9.08 29.68 -3.54
C ASN A 85 -9.38 28.59 -2.51
N THR A 86 -10.64 28.49 -2.12
CA THR A 86 -11.13 27.49 -1.17
C THR A 86 -12.00 26.50 -1.90
N TYR A 87 -11.72 25.21 -1.73
CA TYR A 87 -12.49 24.12 -2.32
C TYR A 87 -13.00 23.20 -1.21
N SER A 88 -14.29 22.85 -1.26
CA SER A 88 -14.76 21.67 -0.54
C SER A 88 -14.16 20.45 -1.22
N SER A 89 -13.61 19.55 -0.42
CA SER A 89 -13.27 18.22 -0.84
C SER A 89 -14.58 17.47 -1.07
N ASP A 90 -15.16 17.57 -2.27
CA ASP A 90 -16.22 16.67 -2.74
C ASP A 90 -15.66 15.25 -3.00
N ILE A 91 -14.76 14.79 -2.13
CA ILE A 91 -14.12 13.49 -2.19
C ILE A 91 -15.10 12.48 -1.59
N GLN A 92 -16.14 12.17 -2.36
CA GLN A 92 -16.93 10.95 -2.18
C GLN A 92 -16.16 9.73 -2.70
N THR A 93 -14.87 9.58 -2.41
CA THR A 93 -14.14 8.38 -2.83
C THR A 93 -14.42 7.26 -1.83
N GLN A 94 -15.61 6.69 -1.96
CA GLN A 94 -16.10 5.49 -1.29
C GLN A 94 -15.36 4.23 -1.78
N CYS A 95 -14.04 4.30 -1.91
CA CYS A 95 -13.24 3.23 -2.52
C CYS A 95 -11.96 2.94 -1.73
N TYR A 96 -11.90 3.40 -0.48
CA TYR A 96 -10.79 3.12 0.43
C TYR A 96 -11.23 2.17 1.54
N TYR A 97 -10.42 1.13 1.77
CA TYR A 97 -10.75 0.07 2.70
C TYR A 97 -9.55 -0.32 3.56
N GLN A 98 -9.86 -0.73 4.79
CA GLN A 98 -8.91 -1.37 5.68
C GLN A 98 -9.47 -2.70 6.17
N GLY A 99 -8.60 -3.63 6.53
CA GLY A 99 -9.02 -4.86 7.17
C GLY A 99 -7.89 -5.87 7.37
N ASN A 100 -8.23 -7.15 7.31
CA ASN A 100 -7.35 -8.25 7.70
C ASN A 100 -7.51 -9.46 6.77
N ILE A 101 -6.57 -10.39 6.92
CA ILE A 101 -6.52 -11.66 6.21
C ILE A 101 -7.07 -12.75 7.14
N GLU A 102 -7.99 -13.57 6.63
CA GLU A 102 -8.58 -14.69 7.35
C GLU A 102 -7.50 -15.65 7.86
N GLY A 103 -7.57 -16.03 9.14
CA GLY A 103 -6.57 -16.88 9.80
C GLY A 103 -5.32 -16.15 10.30
N TYR A 104 -5.17 -14.85 10.05
CA TYR A 104 -4.03 -14.04 10.45
C TYR A 104 -4.49 -12.82 11.27
N PRO A 105 -4.68 -12.95 12.59
CA PRO A 105 -5.26 -11.88 13.42
C PRO A 105 -4.43 -10.60 13.47
N ASP A 106 -3.10 -10.72 13.39
CA ASP A 106 -2.17 -9.58 13.40
C ASP A 106 -1.88 -9.01 11.99
N SER A 107 -2.63 -9.47 10.98
CA SER A 107 -2.48 -8.95 9.62
C SER A 107 -3.14 -7.57 9.47
N MET A 108 -2.56 -6.76 8.60
CA MET A 108 -3.11 -5.45 8.24
C MET A 108 -3.17 -5.32 6.72
N VAL A 109 -4.32 -4.90 6.22
CA VAL A 109 -4.54 -4.65 4.80
C VAL A 109 -5.11 -3.25 4.61
N THR A 110 -4.53 -2.49 3.69
CA THR A 110 -5.04 -1.19 3.25
C THR A 110 -5.12 -1.17 1.73
N LEU A 111 -6.31 -1.01 1.18
CA LEU A 111 -6.56 -1.11 -0.26
C LEU A 111 -7.44 0.05 -0.75
N SER A 112 -7.11 0.55 -1.93
CA SER A 112 -7.98 1.36 -2.78
C SER A 112 -8.59 0.48 -3.86
N THR A 113 -9.86 0.70 -4.17
CA THR A 113 -10.58 0.09 -5.31
C THR A 113 -10.90 1.12 -6.40
N CYS A 114 -10.44 2.36 -6.26
CA CYS A 114 -10.88 3.49 -7.10
C CYS A 114 -10.52 3.33 -8.58
N SER A 115 -9.48 2.55 -8.88
CA SER A 115 -9.05 2.24 -10.25
C SER A 115 -8.40 0.85 -10.29
N GLY A 116 -9.09 -0.16 -9.75
CA GLY A 116 -8.52 -1.48 -9.47
C GLY A 116 -7.95 -1.58 -8.05
N LEU A 117 -7.51 -2.77 -7.64
CA LEU A 117 -6.95 -3.00 -6.31
C LEU A 117 -5.54 -2.46 -6.22
N ARG A 118 -5.34 -1.44 -5.39
CA ARG A 118 -4.04 -0.86 -5.11
C ARG A 118 -3.81 -0.74 -3.61
N GLY A 119 -2.67 -1.19 -3.11
CA GLY A 119 -2.28 -0.95 -1.72
C GLY A 119 -1.38 -2.02 -1.15
N ILE A 120 -1.50 -2.27 0.16
CA ILE A 120 -0.55 -3.05 0.94
C ILE A 120 -1.26 -4.16 1.73
N LEU A 121 -0.67 -5.36 1.71
CA LEU A 121 -1.02 -6.49 2.56
C LEU A 121 0.15 -6.84 3.46
N GLN A 122 -0.05 -6.93 4.77
CA GLN A 122 0.98 -7.31 5.72
C GLN A 122 0.52 -8.48 6.58
N PHE A 123 1.28 -9.57 6.54
CA PHE A 123 1.06 -10.77 7.35
C PHE A 123 2.34 -11.62 7.38
N GLU A 124 2.51 -12.47 8.39
CA GLU A 124 3.70 -13.36 8.52
C GLU A 124 5.05 -12.60 8.44
N ASN A 125 5.13 -11.37 8.97
CA ASN A 125 6.30 -10.48 8.90
C ASN A 125 6.76 -10.11 7.48
N VAL A 126 5.88 -10.24 6.49
CA VAL A 126 6.12 -9.83 5.11
C VAL A 126 5.09 -8.79 4.71
N SER A 127 5.52 -7.78 3.96
CA SER A 127 4.64 -6.80 3.35
C SER A 127 4.63 -7.00 1.84
N TYR A 128 3.44 -6.96 1.25
CA TYR A 128 3.21 -7.09 -0.18
C TYR A 128 2.55 -5.82 -0.71
N GLY A 129 3.03 -5.32 -1.85
CA GLY A 129 2.33 -4.34 -2.65
C GLY A 129 1.47 -5.03 -3.71
N ILE A 130 0.29 -4.50 -3.98
CA ILE A 130 -0.58 -4.89 -5.10
C ILE A 130 -0.91 -3.66 -5.93
N GLU A 131 -0.79 -3.76 -7.26
CA GLU A 131 -1.16 -2.69 -8.20
C GLU A 131 -1.81 -3.27 -9.46
N PRO A 132 -2.78 -2.57 -10.06
CA PRO A 132 -3.37 -2.98 -11.34
C PRO A 132 -2.32 -2.91 -12.46
N LEU A 133 -2.36 -3.86 -13.39
CA LEU A 133 -1.58 -3.76 -14.63
C LEU A 133 -2.28 -2.80 -15.61
N GLU A 134 -1.53 -1.90 -16.25
CA GLU A 134 -2.04 -0.98 -17.29
C GLU A 134 -2.41 -1.69 -18.62
N SER A 135 -2.44 -3.02 -18.64
CA SER A 135 -2.63 -3.81 -19.85
C SER A 135 -4.11 -3.95 -20.26
N ALA A 136 -4.35 -4.39 -21.49
CA ALA A 136 -5.70 -4.64 -22.03
C ALA A 136 -6.46 -5.81 -21.36
N VAL A 137 -5.85 -6.54 -20.43
CA VAL A 137 -6.51 -7.60 -19.67
C VAL A 137 -7.01 -7.03 -18.36
N GLU A 138 -8.33 -6.82 -18.27
CA GLU A 138 -8.99 -6.34 -17.07
C GLU A 138 -8.69 -7.26 -15.87
N PHE A 139 -8.59 -6.67 -14.67
CA PHE A 139 -8.47 -7.35 -13.37
C PHE A 139 -7.14 -8.06 -13.06
N GLN A 140 -6.14 -8.01 -13.94
CA GLN A 140 -4.80 -8.48 -13.58
C GLN A 140 -4.05 -7.46 -12.73
N HIS A 141 -3.36 -7.95 -11.72
CA HIS A 141 -2.57 -7.15 -10.80
C HIS A 141 -1.16 -7.70 -10.69
N VAL A 142 -0.19 -6.81 -10.48
CA VAL A 142 1.14 -7.20 -10.03
C VAL A 142 1.16 -7.21 -8.51
N LEU A 143 1.62 -8.32 -7.94
CA LEU A 143 1.88 -8.49 -6.52
C LEU A 143 3.39 -8.61 -6.30
N TYR A 144 3.94 -7.90 -5.32
CA TYR A 144 5.37 -7.90 -5.07
C TYR A 144 5.71 -7.77 -3.59
N LYS A 145 6.77 -8.47 -3.16
CA LYS A 145 7.30 -8.34 -1.79
C LYS A 145 7.98 -6.98 -1.64
N LEU A 146 7.53 -6.21 -0.66
CA LEU A 146 8.19 -4.99 -0.21
C LEU A 146 9.41 -5.40 0.61
N LYS A 147 10.56 -4.78 0.34
CA LYS A 147 11.73 -4.97 1.20
C LYS A 147 11.44 -4.31 2.54
N ASN A 148 11.58 -5.06 3.62
CA ASN A 148 11.86 -4.47 4.91
C ASN A 148 13.30 -3.92 4.83
N GLU A 149 13.46 -2.71 4.33
CA GLU A 149 14.61 -1.92 4.74
C GLU A 149 14.33 -1.56 6.19
N ASP A 150 15.01 -2.27 7.10
CA ASP A 150 14.87 -2.15 8.53
C ASP A 150 14.76 -0.67 8.91
N ASN A 151 13.59 -0.30 9.47
CA ASN A 151 13.14 0.99 9.99
C ASN A 151 12.00 1.67 9.23
N ASP A 152 11.95 1.72 7.89
CA ASP A 152 11.01 2.66 7.25
C ASP A 152 9.54 2.19 7.29
N ILE A 153 9.24 0.91 7.02
CA ILE A 153 7.86 0.37 7.07
C ILE A 153 7.38 0.24 8.52
N ALA A 154 8.27 -0.16 9.44
CA ALA A 154 7.96 -0.20 10.87
C ALA A 154 7.65 1.21 11.42
N ILE A 155 8.30 2.25 10.91
CA ILE A 155 8.01 3.66 11.25
C ILE A 155 6.62 4.09 10.74
N PHE A 156 6.19 3.65 9.54
CA PHE A 156 4.84 3.95 9.07
C PHE A 156 3.74 3.34 9.95
N ILE A 157 3.96 2.12 10.47
CA ILE A 157 3.00 1.41 11.31
C ILE A 157 3.04 1.90 12.76
N ASP A 158 4.23 2.14 13.32
CA ASP A 158 4.41 2.69 14.67
C ASP A 158 3.82 4.10 14.78
N ARG A 159 3.95 4.94 13.75
CA ARG A 159 3.27 6.25 13.71
C ARG A 159 1.76 6.14 13.59
N SER A 160 1.25 5.23 12.76
CA SER A 160 -0.19 5.06 12.57
C SER A 160 -0.91 4.48 13.80
N LEU A 161 -0.21 3.72 14.65
CA LEU A 161 -0.76 3.19 15.91
C LEU A 161 -0.48 4.12 17.12
N LYS A 162 0.40 5.11 16.97
CA LYS A 162 0.70 6.14 17.99
C LYS A 162 -0.07 7.45 17.78
N GLU A 163 -1.08 7.50 16.91
CA GLU A 163 -1.99 8.63 16.86
C GLU A 163 -2.82 8.68 18.15
N GLN A 164 -2.31 9.48 19.09
CA GLN A 164 -3.10 10.21 20.08
C GLN A 164 -4.28 10.90 19.36
N PRO A 165 -5.42 11.10 20.05
CA PRO A 165 -6.61 11.69 19.44
C PRO A 165 -6.25 12.91 18.60
N MET A 166 -6.69 12.91 17.34
CA MET A 166 -6.54 14.01 16.39
C MET A 166 -7.00 15.30 17.09
N ASP A 167 -6.03 16.10 17.54
CA ASP A 167 -6.27 17.46 17.99
C ASP A 167 -6.38 18.29 16.71
N ASP A 168 -7.54 18.90 16.47
CA ASP A 168 -7.93 19.63 15.26
C ASP A 168 -7.17 20.97 15.08
N ASN A 169 -5.87 20.99 15.37
CA ASN A 169 -5.04 22.16 15.25
C ASN A 169 -3.71 21.82 14.57
N ILE A 170 -3.69 21.88 13.24
CA ILE A 170 -2.43 21.94 12.49
C ILE A 170 -1.84 23.34 12.72
N PHE A 171 -0.94 23.45 13.69
CA PHE A 171 -0.08 24.61 13.86
C PHE A 171 1.03 24.58 12.80
N ILE A 172 0.91 25.42 11.78
CA ILE A 172 2.03 25.72 10.88
C ILE A 172 3.06 26.48 11.72
N SER A 173 4.17 25.83 12.04
CA SER A 173 5.30 26.47 12.71
C SER A 173 5.91 27.50 11.74
N GLU A 174 5.69 28.78 12.00
CA GLU A 174 6.56 29.83 11.46
C GLU A 174 7.97 29.63 12.04
N LYS A 175 8.96 29.40 11.16
CA LYS A 175 10.34 29.70 11.51
C LYS A 175 10.96 30.63 10.45
N TYR A 176 11.28 31.81 10.96
CA TYR A 176 11.98 32.93 10.36
C TYR A 176 13.26 32.55 9.59
N ASP A 177 13.48 33.23 8.47
CA ASP A 177 14.81 33.57 7.99
C ASP A 177 15.05 35.09 8.07
N TYR A 178 16.19 35.42 8.64
CA TYR A 178 16.70 36.74 8.98
C TYR A 178 17.42 37.35 7.76
N TRP A 179 17.06 38.56 7.33
CA TRP A 179 18.01 39.49 6.71
C TRP A 179 17.77 40.88 7.28
N GLY A 180 18.75 41.33 8.07
CA GLY A 180 18.80 42.68 8.62
C GLY A 180 19.33 43.71 7.62
N SER A 181 19.01 44.96 7.96
CA SER A 181 19.69 46.23 7.62
C SER A 181 19.79 46.61 6.14
N ASP A 182 19.06 47.65 5.73
CA ASP A 182 19.63 49.00 5.86
C ASP A 182 18.59 50.13 5.75
N SER A 183 18.93 51.17 6.49
CA SER A 183 18.31 52.49 6.67
C SER A 183 18.18 53.34 5.40
N MET A 184 17.05 54.04 5.26
CA MET A 184 16.98 55.52 5.22
C MET A 184 15.55 56.00 5.46
#